data_AF-A0A2J8KD67-F1
#
_entry.id   AF-A0A2J8KD67-F1
#
_cell.length_a   1.000
_cell.length_b   1.000
_cell.length_c   1.000
_cell.angle_alpha   90.00
_cell.angle_beta   90.00
_cell.angle_gamma   90.00
#
_symmetry.space_group_name_H-M   'P 1'
#
loop_
_entity.id
_entity.type
_entity.pdbx_description
1 polymer ?
#
loop_
_entity_poly.entity_id
_entity_poly.type
_entity_poly.pdbx_seq_one_letter_code
_entity_poly.pdbx_strand_id
1 'polypeptide(L)'
;MVALPMVFVLLLVLSRGESELDAKIPSTGDATEWRNPHLSMLGSCQPAPSCQKCILSHPSCAWCKQLNFTASGEAEARRCARREELLARGCPLEELEEPRGQQEVLQDQPLSQGARGEGATQLAPQRVRVTLRPGEPQQLQVRFLRAEGYPVDLYYLM
;
A
#
# COMPACT_ATOMS: atom_id res chain seq x y z
N MET A 1 -49.62 -40.65 45.62
CA MET A 1 -48.46 -41.14 46.38
C MET A 1 -47.20 -40.54 45.78
N VAL A 2 -46.66 -39.47 46.38
CA VAL A 2 -45.22 -39.16 46.40
C VAL A 2 -44.96 -38.51 47.77
N ALA A 3 -43.96 -39.02 48.47
CA ALA A 3 -43.63 -38.68 49.85
C ALA A 3 -42.92 -37.31 49.98
N LEU A 4 -43.35 -36.52 50.98
CA LEU A 4 -42.60 -35.92 52.11
C LEU A 4 -41.06 -35.68 51.96
N PRO A 5 -40.42 -34.82 52.81
CA PRO A 5 -40.58 -33.37 52.99
C PRO A 5 -39.20 -32.69 53.34
N MET A 6 -39.20 -31.45 53.88
CA MET A 6 -38.23 -30.88 54.86
C MET A 6 -36.70 -30.92 54.52
N VAL A 7 -35.86 -29.88 54.60
CA VAL A 7 -35.73 -28.82 55.62
C VAL A 7 -34.45 -27.99 55.35
N PHE A 8 -34.38 -26.78 55.91
CA PHE A 8 -33.20 -25.91 56.18
C PHE A 8 -32.53 -25.20 54.98
N VAL A 9 -32.67 -23.88 54.82
CA VAL A 9 -32.06 -22.77 55.58
C VAL A 9 -30.53 -22.89 55.66
N LEU A 10 -29.80 -22.07 54.89
CA LEU A 10 -28.68 -21.23 55.39
C LEU A 10 -28.05 -20.36 54.25
N LEU A 11 -28.07 -19.04 54.49
CA LEU A 11 -27.03 -18.02 54.26
C LEU A 11 -26.51 -17.59 52.87
N LEU A 12 -26.55 -16.26 52.72
CA LEU A 12 -25.87 -15.36 51.80
C LEU A 12 -24.35 -15.62 51.69
N VAL A 13 -23.82 -15.65 50.47
CA VAL A 13 -22.44 -15.20 50.20
C VAL A 13 -22.39 -14.43 48.86
N LEU A 14 -22.04 -13.15 48.97
CA LEU A 14 -21.64 -12.26 47.88
C LEU A 14 -20.21 -12.56 47.42
N SER A 15 -19.97 -12.29 46.14
CA SER A 15 -18.68 -11.87 45.56
C SER A 15 -17.50 -12.84 45.57
N ARG A 16 -17.14 -13.31 44.37
CA ARG A 16 -15.88 -12.94 43.65
C ARG A 16 -15.73 -13.84 42.42
N GLY A 17 -16.11 -13.32 41.25
CA GLY A 17 -15.64 -13.87 39.99
C GLY A 17 -14.23 -13.34 39.73
N GLU A 18 -13.21 -14.15 39.99
CA GLU A 18 -11.88 -13.95 39.43
C GLU A 18 -11.92 -14.49 37.99
N SER A 19 -11.84 -13.58 37.02
CA SER A 19 -11.61 -13.94 35.62
C SER A 19 -10.11 -13.86 35.39
N GLU A 20 -9.47 -15.02 35.38
CA GLU A 20 -8.06 -15.20 35.08
C GLU A 20 -7.83 -14.94 33.59
N LEU A 21 -7.15 -13.83 33.28
CA LEU A 21 -6.77 -13.47 31.91
C LEU A 21 -5.36 -14.01 31.67
N ASP A 22 -5.28 -15.23 31.15
CA ASP A 22 -4.05 -15.87 30.72
C ASP A 22 -3.50 -15.15 29.47
N ALA A 23 -2.71 -14.10 29.70
CA ALA A 23 -1.97 -13.43 28.65
C ALA A 23 -0.71 -14.25 28.30
N LYS A 24 -0.88 -15.26 27.44
CA LYS A 24 0.26 -15.95 26.83
C LYS A 24 0.85 -15.09 25.71
N ILE A 25 1.94 -14.42 26.03
CA ILE A 25 2.80 -13.66 25.11
C ILE A 25 3.36 -14.62 24.04
N PRO A 26 3.08 -14.43 22.73
CA PRO A 26 3.90 -15.02 21.69
C PRO A 26 5.15 -14.16 21.54
N SER A 27 6.31 -14.69 21.96
CA SER A 27 7.59 -14.12 21.56
C SER A 27 7.86 -14.49 20.11
N THR A 28 7.54 -13.59 19.20
CA THR A 28 8.21 -13.43 17.91
C THR A 28 7.72 -12.10 17.36
N GLY A 29 8.58 -11.08 17.48
CA GLY A 29 8.31 -9.76 16.94
C GLY A 29 8.16 -9.83 15.43
N ASP A 30 6.92 -9.81 14.96
CA ASP A 30 6.58 -9.11 13.73
C ASP A 30 5.58 -8.03 14.14
N ALA A 31 6.11 -7.06 14.89
CA ALA A 31 5.41 -5.80 15.07
C ALA A 31 5.34 -5.18 13.67
N THR A 32 4.12 -4.92 13.22
CA THR A 32 3.82 -4.09 12.05
C THR A 32 4.37 -2.69 12.30
N GLU A 33 5.67 -2.57 12.09
CA GLU A 33 6.38 -1.30 12.06
C GLU A 33 5.87 -0.56 10.84
N TRP A 34 5.27 0.61 11.07
CA TRP A 34 5.01 1.59 10.01
C TRP A 34 6.37 2.01 9.45
N ARG A 35 6.87 1.19 8.53
CA ARG A 35 8.18 1.33 7.90
C ARG A 35 8.17 2.69 7.21
N ASN A 36 9.02 3.59 7.69
CA ASN A 36 9.15 4.93 7.16
C ASN A 36 9.41 4.84 5.64
N PRO A 37 8.50 5.31 4.77
CA PRO A 37 8.59 5.11 3.31
C PRO A 37 9.81 5.78 2.68
N HIS A 38 10.51 6.64 3.44
CA HIS A 38 11.75 7.29 3.01
C HIS A 38 12.99 6.40 3.17
N LEU A 39 12.97 5.38 4.04
CA LEU A 39 14.13 4.49 4.23
C LEU A 39 14.31 3.46 3.11
N SER A 40 13.26 3.16 2.35
CA SER A 40 13.35 2.36 1.11
C SER A 40 13.94 3.11 -0.09
N MET A 41 14.29 4.40 0.07
CA MET A 41 14.75 5.29 -1.02
C MET A 41 16.26 5.54 -1.06
N LEU A 42 16.99 5.26 0.03
CA LEU A 42 18.45 5.46 0.09
C LEU A 42 19.25 4.21 -0.30
N GLY A 43 18.57 3.13 -0.68
CA GLY A 43 19.20 1.87 -1.05
C GLY A 43 19.60 1.77 -2.52
N SER A 44 20.39 0.76 -2.85
CA SER A 44 20.49 0.24 -4.22
C SER A 44 19.66 -1.05 -4.33
N CYS A 45 19.42 -1.50 -5.56
CA CYS A 45 18.89 -2.83 -5.77
C CYS A 45 19.75 -3.88 -5.04
N GLN A 46 19.09 -4.78 -4.30
CA GLN A 46 19.73 -5.88 -3.58
C GLN A 46 19.22 -7.22 -4.13
N PRO A 47 20.08 -8.26 -4.17
CA PRO A 47 19.65 -9.61 -4.52
C PRO A 47 18.48 -10.07 -3.63
N ALA A 48 17.47 -10.69 -4.22
CA ALA A 48 16.25 -11.11 -3.54
C ALA A 48 15.83 -12.49 -4.04
N PRO A 49 15.32 -13.40 -3.19
CA PRO A 49 15.11 -14.80 -3.57
C PRO A 49 13.89 -15.05 -4.47
N SER A 50 13.05 -14.03 -4.74
CA SER A 50 11.88 -14.17 -5.62
C SER A 50 11.58 -12.86 -6.35
N CYS A 51 10.87 -12.96 -7.48
CA CYS A 51 10.43 -11.80 -8.26
C CYS A 51 9.66 -10.80 -7.39
N GLN A 52 8.68 -11.25 -6.60
CA GLN A 52 7.91 -10.37 -5.73
C GLN A 52 8.80 -9.62 -4.73
N LYS A 53 9.72 -10.31 -4.05
CA LYS A 53 10.64 -9.65 -3.10
C LYS A 53 11.59 -8.69 -3.82
N CYS A 54 11.98 -8.99 -5.05
CA CYS A 54 12.83 -8.13 -5.88
C CYS A 54 12.14 -6.83 -6.29
N ILE A 55 10.91 -6.90 -6.79
CA ILE A 55 10.18 -5.70 -7.23
C ILE A 55 9.79 -4.80 -6.06
N LEU A 56 9.50 -5.39 -4.90
CA LEU A 56 9.20 -4.66 -3.66
C LEU A 56 10.43 -4.06 -2.98
N SER A 57 11.65 -4.51 -3.29
CA SER A 57 12.85 -4.09 -2.57
C SER A 57 13.30 -2.68 -2.93
N HIS A 58 13.32 -2.35 -4.24
CA HIS A 58 13.77 -1.06 -4.72
C HIS A 58 13.23 -0.73 -6.13
N PRO A 59 12.92 0.55 -6.46
CA PRO A 59 12.48 0.96 -7.80
C PRO A 59 13.49 0.75 -8.93
N SER A 60 14.77 0.52 -8.62
CA SER A 60 15.82 0.24 -9.62
C SER A 60 16.08 -1.26 -9.88
N CYS A 61 15.38 -2.16 -9.18
CA CYS A 61 15.51 -3.59 -9.41
C CYS A 61 14.77 -4.07 -10.66
N ALA A 62 15.23 -5.17 -11.22
CA ALA A 62 14.54 -5.96 -12.22
C ALA A 62 14.78 -7.44 -11.92
N TRP A 63 13.92 -8.30 -12.45
CA TRP A 63 14.00 -9.74 -12.26
C TRP A 63 14.11 -10.47 -13.59
N CYS A 64 15.07 -11.40 -13.74
CA CYS A 64 15.14 -12.25 -14.93
C CYS A 64 14.38 -13.57 -14.72
N LYS A 65 13.29 -13.79 -15.48
CA LYS A 65 12.46 -15.00 -15.38
C LYS A 65 12.95 -16.17 -16.27
N GLN A 66 13.93 -15.93 -17.15
CA GLN A 66 14.52 -16.95 -18.04
C GLN A 66 14.97 -18.19 -17.25
N LEU A 67 14.47 -19.38 -17.59
CA LEU A 67 14.68 -20.60 -16.79
C LEU A 67 16.18 -20.93 -16.55
N ASN A 68 17.02 -20.85 -17.59
CA ASN A 68 18.45 -21.19 -17.52
C ASN A 68 19.37 -19.97 -17.31
N PHE A 69 18.90 -18.96 -16.59
CA PHE A 69 19.67 -17.73 -16.36
C PHE A 69 20.77 -17.90 -15.29
N THR A 70 20.49 -18.63 -14.22
CA THR A 70 21.44 -18.94 -13.15
C THR A 70 22.20 -20.23 -13.49
N ALA A 71 23.53 -20.23 -13.34
CA ALA A 71 24.32 -21.43 -13.52
C ALA A 71 24.07 -22.44 -12.39
N SER A 72 24.36 -23.72 -12.62
CA SER A 72 24.20 -24.76 -11.59
C SER A 72 25.05 -24.42 -10.36
N GLY A 73 24.40 -24.29 -9.19
CA GLY A 73 25.03 -23.89 -7.94
C GLY A 73 25.00 -22.39 -7.63
N GLU A 74 24.50 -21.54 -8.53
CA GLU A 74 24.26 -20.13 -8.24
C GLU A 74 22.96 -19.91 -7.46
N ALA A 75 22.95 -18.89 -6.60
CA ALA A 75 21.76 -18.53 -5.84
C ALA A 75 20.71 -17.89 -6.77
N GLU A 76 19.46 -18.35 -6.68
CA GLU A 76 18.30 -17.76 -7.35
C GLU A 76 18.15 -16.26 -7.07
N ALA A 77 18.72 -15.77 -5.96
CA ALA A 77 18.76 -14.35 -5.64
C ALA A 77 19.46 -13.48 -6.70
N ARG A 78 20.35 -14.05 -7.52
CA ARG A 78 21.08 -13.38 -8.61
C ARG A 78 20.18 -12.97 -9.78
N ARG A 79 18.96 -13.51 -9.86
CA ARG A 79 17.94 -13.09 -10.82
C ARG A 79 17.43 -11.68 -10.54
N CYS A 80 17.59 -11.19 -9.30
CA CYS A 80 17.29 -9.83 -8.92
C CYS A 80 18.55 -8.96 -9.00
N ALA A 81 18.56 -8.01 -9.91
CA ALA A 81 19.63 -7.03 -10.02
C ALA A 81 19.13 -5.78 -10.77
N ARG A 82 20.01 -4.81 -11.03
CA ARG A 82 19.66 -3.69 -11.91
C ARG A 82 19.48 -4.19 -13.35
N ARG A 83 18.65 -3.49 -14.13
CA ARG A 83 18.39 -3.79 -15.54
C ARG A 83 19.67 -3.99 -16.33
N GLU A 84 20.61 -3.05 -16.24
CA GLU A 84 21.85 -3.07 -17.02
C GLU A 84 22.70 -4.31 -16.70
N GLU A 85 22.73 -4.70 -15.43
CA GLU A 85 23.46 -5.87 -14.95
C GLU A 85 22.85 -7.19 -15.45
N LEU A 86 21.51 -7.30 -15.48
CA LEU A 86 20.83 -8.47 -16.02
C LEU A 86 21.02 -8.61 -17.52
N LEU A 87 20.95 -7.50 -18.26
CA LEU A 87 21.20 -7.49 -19.70
C LEU A 87 22.66 -7.85 -20.01
N ALA A 88 23.62 -7.33 -19.25
CA ALA A 88 25.04 -7.69 -19.40
C ALA A 88 25.33 -9.17 -19.11
N ARG A 89 24.52 -9.80 -18.26
CA ARG A 89 24.57 -11.26 -17.99
C ARG A 89 23.85 -12.11 -19.03
N GLY A 90 23.25 -11.50 -20.05
CA GLY A 90 22.55 -12.20 -21.12
C GLY A 90 21.08 -12.51 -20.84
N CYS A 91 20.44 -11.81 -19.89
CA CYS A 91 18.98 -11.87 -19.76
C CYS A 91 18.35 -11.22 -21.00
N PRO A 92 17.52 -11.92 -21.78
CA PRO A 92 16.83 -11.30 -22.92
C PRO A 92 15.74 -10.36 -22.43
N LEU A 93 15.44 -9.31 -23.22
CA LEU A 93 14.48 -8.27 -22.85
C LEU A 93 13.08 -8.81 -22.56
N GLU A 94 12.63 -9.82 -23.31
CA GLU A 94 11.31 -10.44 -23.14
C GLU A 94 11.17 -11.24 -21.83
N GLU A 95 12.30 -11.63 -21.26
CA GLU A 95 12.36 -12.39 -20.01
C GLU A 95 12.68 -11.49 -18.80
N LEU A 96 12.81 -10.18 -19.03
CA LEU A 96 13.07 -9.19 -18.01
C LEU A 96 11.75 -8.68 -17.43
N GLU A 97 11.49 -9.01 -16.18
CA GLU A 97 10.37 -8.49 -15.40
C GLU A 97 10.79 -7.20 -14.70
N GLU A 98 10.28 -6.09 -15.21
CA GLU A 98 10.51 -4.75 -14.65
C GLU A 98 9.23 -3.90 -14.73
N PRO A 99 8.24 -4.12 -13.86
CA PRO A 99 7.05 -3.27 -13.79
C PRO A 99 7.46 -1.83 -13.50
N ARG A 100 6.90 -0.88 -14.26
CA ARG A 100 7.14 0.55 -14.12
C ARG A 100 5.86 1.27 -13.74
N GLY A 101 6.00 2.42 -13.10
CA GLY A 101 4.87 3.32 -12.89
C GLY A 101 4.28 3.78 -14.21
N GLN A 102 2.96 3.95 -14.25
CA GLN A 102 2.24 4.44 -15.42
C GLN A 102 1.16 5.42 -14.99
N GLN A 103 0.92 6.45 -15.82
CA GLN A 103 -0.15 7.41 -15.63
C GLN A 103 -1.02 7.47 -16.88
N GLU A 104 -2.33 7.42 -16.68
CA GLU A 104 -3.32 7.50 -17.75
C GLU A 104 -4.41 8.50 -17.36
N VAL A 105 -4.63 9.48 -18.22
CA VAL A 105 -5.66 10.49 -18.02
C VAL A 105 -6.98 9.96 -18.55
N LEU A 106 -7.95 9.75 -17.66
CA LEU A 106 -9.25 9.18 -18.01
C LEU A 106 -10.27 10.25 -18.37
N GLN A 107 -10.20 11.42 -17.73
CA GLN A 107 -11.05 12.57 -18.00
C GLN A 107 -10.26 13.88 -17.84
N ASP A 108 -10.25 14.69 -18.90
CA ASP A 108 -9.55 15.98 -18.95
C ASP A 108 -10.38 17.04 -19.69
N GLN A 109 -11.55 17.35 -19.14
CA GLN A 109 -12.35 18.50 -19.54
C GLN A 109 -11.52 19.78 -19.38
N PRO A 110 -11.52 20.68 -20.38
CA PRO A 110 -10.74 21.90 -20.35
C PRO A 110 -11.24 22.83 -19.25
N LEU A 111 -10.34 23.64 -18.70
CA LEU A 111 -10.69 24.67 -17.72
C LEU A 111 -11.66 25.68 -18.35
N SER A 112 -12.70 26.06 -17.61
CA SER A 112 -13.76 26.94 -18.09
C SER A 112 -14.30 27.82 -16.97
N GLN A 113 -14.71 29.05 -17.32
CA GLN A 113 -15.29 30.00 -16.37
C GLN A 113 -16.77 29.72 -16.04
N GLY A 114 -17.45 28.91 -16.87
CA GLY A 114 -18.90 28.71 -16.77
C GLY A 114 -19.68 30.01 -17.00
N ALA A 115 -20.97 30.01 -16.65
CA ALA A 115 -21.83 31.20 -16.65
C ALA A 115 -22.02 31.67 -15.21
N ARG A 116 -21.37 32.79 -14.83
CA ARG A 116 -21.35 33.27 -13.43
C ARG A 116 -20.91 32.19 -12.43
N GLY A 117 -19.95 31.35 -12.82
CA GLY A 117 -19.42 30.28 -11.99
C GLY A 117 -20.23 28.97 -12.04
N GLU A 118 -21.43 28.98 -12.61
CA GLU A 118 -22.20 27.75 -12.86
C GLU A 118 -21.59 26.97 -14.03
N GLY A 119 -21.36 25.67 -13.85
CA GLY A 119 -20.76 24.81 -14.86
C GLY A 119 -19.27 25.07 -15.12
N ALA A 120 -18.60 25.83 -14.25
CA ALA A 120 -17.18 26.12 -14.37
C ALA A 120 -16.31 24.89 -14.09
N THR A 121 -15.40 24.57 -15.00
CA THR A 121 -14.38 23.54 -14.80
C THR A 121 -13.13 24.20 -14.20
N GLN A 122 -13.00 24.13 -12.88
CA GLN A 122 -11.91 24.81 -12.16
C GLN A 122 -10.63 23.97 -12.02
N LEU A 123 -10.72 22.65 -12.18
CA LEU A 123 -9.60 21.71 -12.05
C LEU A 123 -9.53 20.77 -13.25
N ALA A 124 -8.29 20.51 -13.70
CA ALA A 124 -8.01 19.58 -14.79
C ALA A 124 -6.65 18.88 -14.58
N PRO A 125 -6.53 17.56 -14.82
CA PRO A 125 -7.58 16.61 -15.22
C PRO A 125 -8.54 16.27 -14.08
N GLN A 126 -9.74 15.77 -14.40
CA GLN A 126 -10.74 15.38 -13.40
C GLN A 126 -10.55 13.94 -12.92
N ARG A 127 -10.02 13.07 -13.78
CA ARG A 127 -9.76 11.67 -13.44
C ARG A 127 -8.47 11.17 -14.07
N VAL A 128 -7.64 10.54 -13.25
CA VAL A 128 -6.38 9.93 -13.64
C VAL A 128 -6.27 8.56 -13.00
N ARG A 129 -5.86 7.56 -13.77
CA ARG A 129 -5.46 6.23 -13.28
C ARG A 129 -3.94 6.22 -13.18
N VAL A 130 -3.44 5.93 -11.98
CA VAL A 130 -2.01 5.85 -11.71
C VAL A 130 -1.68 4.43 -11.24
N THR A 131 -0.81 3.75 -11.99
CA THR A 131 -0.19 2.49 -11.59
C THR A 131 1.14 2.83 -10.93
N LEU A 132 1.31 2.44 -9.67
CA LEU A 132 2.50 2.78 -8.88
C LEU A 132 3.42 1.57 -8.75
N ARG A 133 4.71 1.81 -8.95
CA ARG A 133 5.76 0.90 -8.50
C ARG A 133 6.21 1.34 -7.11
N PRO A 134 6.31 0.42 -6.12
CA PRO A 134 6.82 0.77 -4.80
C PRO A 134 8.18 1.45 -4.88
N GLY A 135 8.24 2.64 -4.30
CA GLY A 135 9.41 3.48 -4.25
C GLY A 135 9.67 4.35 -5.49
N GLU A 136 8.88 4.23 -6.56
CA GLU A 136 8.98 5.07 -7.74
C GLU A 136 7.93 6.21 -7.64
N PRO A 137 8.33 7.48 -7.44
CA PRO A 137 7.38 8.58 -7.39
C PRO A 137 6.75 8.82 -8.78
N GLN A 138 5.47 9.17 -8.80
CA GLN A 138 4.78 9.64 -10.00
C GLN A 138 4.37 11.11 -9.81
N GLN A 139 4.63 11.94 -10.82
CA GLN A 139 4.35 13.36 -10.76
C GLN A 139 3.10 13.70 -11.58
N LEU A 140 2.02 14.01 -10.88
CA LEU A 140 0.78 14.45 -11.50
C LEU A 140 0.76 15.99 -11.66
N GLN A 141 0.54 16.47 -12.88
CA GLN A 141 0.26 17.88 -13.12
C GLN A 141 -1.23 18.16 -12.98
N VAL A 142 -1.57 19.08 -12.07
CA VAL A 142 -2.94 19.58 -11.88
C VAL A 142 -2.97 21.06 -12.21
N ARG A 143 -3.95 21.47 -13.00
CA ARG A 143 -4.17 22.84 -13.43
C ARG A 143 -5.39 23.40 -12.73
N PHE A 144 -5.31 24.66 -12.30
CA PHE A 144 -6.38 25.33 -11.59
C PHE A 144 -6.74 26.66 -12.26
N LEU A 145 -8.03 26.92 -12.38
CA LEU A 145 -8.59 28.21 -12.79
C LEU A 145 -9.73 28.56 -11.83
N ARG A 146 -9.62 29.69 -11.14
CA ARG A 146 -10.69 30.19 -10.28
C ARG A 146 -11.87 30.65 -11.14
N ALA A 147 -13.07 30.18 -10.80
CA ALA A 147 -14.32 30.62 -11.42
C ALA A 147 -14.73 32.02 -10.93
N GLU A 148 -15.20 32.86 -11.85
CA GLU A 148 -15.84 34.13 -11.52
C GLU A 148 -17.28 33.93 -11.02
N GLY A 149 -17.68 34.62 -9.95
CA GLY A 149 -19.04 34.55 -9.42
C GLY A 149 -19.40 33.26 -8.65
N TYR A 150 -18.40 32.49 -8.21
CA TYR A 150 -18.63 31.26 -7.44
C TYR A 150 -19.37 31.53 -6.12
N PRO A 151 -20.37 30.70 -5.73
CA PRO A 151 -21.19 30.94 -4.55
C PRO A 151 -20.37 31.00 -3.26
N VAL A 152 -20.83 31.82 -2.32
CA VAL A 152 -20.22 32.03 -1.00
C VAL A 152 -21.24 31.73 0.07
N ASP A 153 -20.89 30.84 0.99
CA ASP A 153 -21.67 30.55 2.19
C ASP A 153 -21.17 31.41 3.35
N LEU A 154 -22.04 32.21 3.95
CA LEU A 154 -21.72 33.09 5.08
C LEU A 154 -22.50 32.64 6.33
N TYR A 155 -21.77 32.25 7.38
CA TYR A 155 -22.36 31.93 8.68
C TYR A 155 -21.88 32.91 9.74
N TYR A 156 -22.83 33.62 10.35
CA TYR A 156 -22.58 34.52 11.47
C TYR A 156 -22.98 33.82 12.78
N LEU A 157 -21.99 33.49 13.62
CA LEU A 157 -22.19 32.86 14.92
C LEU A 157 -21.95 33.90 16.03
N MET A 158 -22.92 34.07 16.93
CA MET A 158 -22.81 34.93 18.12
C MET A 158 -22.59 34.11 19.39
#